data_AF-A0AA43DBY9-F1
#
_entry.id   AF-A0AA43DBY9-F1
#
_cell.length_a   1.000
_cell.length_b   1.000
_cell.length_c   1.000
_cell.angle_alpha   90.00
_cell.angle_beta   90.00
_cell.angle_gamma   90.00
#
_symmetry.space_group_name_H-M   'P 1'
#
loop_
_entity.id
_entity.type
_entity.pdbx_description
1 polymer ?
#
loop_
_entity_poly.entity_id
_entity_poly.type
_entity_poly.pdbx_seq_one_letter_code
_entity_poly.pdbx_strand_id
1 'polypeptide(L)'
;MRKSVKRLCRENRVRLACAALVVLFFACGKKEGIPEGILSQDEMVNVLSELYIAEQKVSTLSITRDSSRHIIAAKEGEIFEKLNTTDSTFKRSLNYYIDHPQ
;
A
#
# COMPACT_ATOMS: atom_id res chain seq x y z
N MET A 1 55.62 6.29 26.55
CA MET A 1 54.92 6.87 25.37
C MET A 1 53.89 5.94 24.70
N ARG A 2 54.03 4.59 24.65
CA ARG A 2 53.08 3.69 23.94
C ARG A 2 51.64 3.62 24.49
N LYS A 3 51.41 4.00 25.76
CA LYS A 3 50.08 3.91 26.41
C LYS A 3 49.10 5.03 26.00
N SER A 4 49.58 6.23 25.64
CA SER A 4 48.72 7.33 25.19
C SER A 4 48.18 7.11 23.77
N VAL A 5 49.00 6.56 22.87
CA VAL A 5 48.62 6.28 21.47
C VAL A 5 47.51 5.22 21.38
N LYS A 6 47.58 4.17 22.21
CA LYS A 6 46.55 3.12 22.28
C LYS A 6 45.21 3.64 22.82
N ARG A 7 45.23 4.64 23.70
CA ARG A 7 44.03 5.25 24.29
C ARG A 7 43.31 6.12 23.27
N LEU A 8 44.08 6.90 22.50
CA LEU A 8 43.59 7.73 21.39
C LEU A 8 42.93 6.90 20.27
N CYS A 9 43.50 5.74 19.90
CA CYS A 9 42.88 4.82 18.96
C CYS A 9 41.59 4.17 19.47
N ARG A 10 41.47 3.94 20.79
CA ARG A 10 40.29 3.30 21.40
C ARG A 10 39.11 4.27 21.46
N GLU A 11 39.35 5.53 21.81
CA GLU A 11 38.33 6.58 21.77
C GLU A 11 37.86 6.87 20.35
N ASN A 12 38.76 6.92 19.36
CA ASN A 12 38.36 7.12 17.97
C ASN A 12 37.54 5.95 17.41
N ARG A 13 37.84 4.70 17.81
CA ARG A 13 37.02 3.53 17.44
C ARG A 13 35.62 3.56 18.05
N VAL A 14 35.50 3.98 19.32
CA VAL A 14 34.20 4.10 20.00
C VAL A 14 33.39 5.24 19.39
N ARG A 15 34.01 6.37 19.06
CA ARG A 15 33.35 7.48 18.35
C ARG A 15 32.87 7.09 16.95
N LEU A 16 33.68 6.33 16.20
CA LEU A 16 33.28 5.80 14.89
C LEU A 16 32.09 4.83 15.01
N ALA A 17 32.11 3.96 16.02
CA ALA A 17 31.03 3.01 16.26
C ALA A 17 29.72 3.69 16.66
N CYS A 18 29.76 4.71 17.54
CA CYS A 18 28.58 5.49 17.89
C CYS A 18 28.05 6.30 16.70
N ALA A 19 28.91 6.88 15.87
CA ALA A 19 28.50 7.58 14.65
C ALA A 19 27.81 6.64 13.65
N ALA A 20 28.35 5.42 13.48
CA ALA A 20 27.72 4.40 12.62
C ALA A 20 26.35 3.95 13.16
N LEU A 21 26.21 3.85 14.49
CA LEU A 21 24.93 3.50 15.13
C LEU A 21 23.85 4.57 14.89
N VAL A 22 24.23 5.85 14.90
CA VAL A 22 23.29 6.97 14.64
C VAL A 22 22.81 7.00 13.19
N VAL A 23 23.69 6.67 12.22
CA VAL A 23 23.30 6.61 10.79
C VAL A 23 22.27 5.50 10.53
N LEU A 24 22.32 4.39 11.28
CA LEU A 24 21.34 3.30 11.15
C LEU A 24 19.92 3.70 11.59
N PHE A 25 19.77 4.68 12.48
CA PHE A 25 18.44 5.16 12.92
C PHE A 25 17.76 6.08 11.90
N PHE A 26 18.50 6.69 10.96
CA PHE A 26 17.95 7.57 9.92
C PHE A 26 17.65 6.84 8.59
N ALA A 27 17.88 5.54 8.52
CA ALA A 27 17.58 4.72 7.33
C ALA A 27 16.09 4.36 7.18
N CYS A 28 15.21 4.90 8.03
CA CYS A 28 13.77 4.70 7.90
C CYS A 28 13.28 5.38 6.61
N GLY A 29 12.93 4.55 5.63
CA GLY A 29 12.59 4.96 4.27
C GLY A 29 11.47 5.99 4.23
N LYS A 30 11.62 6.97 3.35
CA LYS A 30 10.55 7.90 3.00
C LYS A 30 9.39 7.07 2.44
N LYS A 31 8.24 7.10 3.12
CA LYS A 31 7.00 6.63 2.51
C LYS A 31 6.70 7.60 1.35
N GLU A 32 6.85 7.13 0.12
CA GLU A 32 6.42 7.89 -1.05
C GLU A 32 4.93 8.19 -0.88
N GLY A 33 4.56 9.46 -0.95
CA GLY A 33 3.17 9.87 -0.85
C GLY A 33 2.39 9.32 -2.04
N ILE A 34 1.19 8.81 -1.78
CA ILE A 34 0.27 8.35 -2.80
C ILE A 34 -0.06 9.55 -3.73
N PRO A 35 0.07 9.41 -5.06
CA PRO A 35 -0.24 10.48 -6.00
C PRO A 35 -1.71 10.93 -5.92
N GLU A 36 -1.99 12.18 -6.31
CA GLU A 36 -3.37 12.67 -6.39
C GLU A 36 -4.21 11.83 -7.36
N GLY A 37 -5.48 11.62 -7.00
CA GLY A 37 -6.41 10.82 -7.80
C GLY A 37 -6.17 9.31 -7.73
N ILE A 38 -5.34 8.84 -6.80
CA ILE A 38 -5.26 7.44 -6.39
C ILE A 38 -6.00 7.28 -5.06
N LEU A 39 -6.80 6.22 -4.95
CA LEU A 39 -7.46 5.85 -3.69
C LEU A 39 -6.40 5.53 -2.64
N SER A 40 -6.60 6.01 -1.43
CA SER A 40 -5.81 5.56 -0.28
C SER A 40 -5.93 4.05 -0.10
N GLN A 41 -5.00 3.46 0.65
CA GLN A 41 -4.99 2.02 0.87
C GLN A 41 -6.30 1.55 1.52
N ASP A 42 -6.79 2.30 2.51
CA ASP A 42 -8.05 2.01 3.21
C ASP A 42 -9.26 2.11 2.26
N GLU A 43 -9.33 3.13 1.41
CA GLU A 43 -10.38 3.26 0.40
C GLU A 43 -10.34 2.12 -0.61
N MET A 44 -9.14 1.73 -1.08
CA MET A 44 -8.97 0.61 -2.01
C MET A 44 -9.42 -0.71 -1.39
N VAL A 45 -9.02 -1.00 -0.14
CA VAL A 45 -9.45 -2.18 0.60
C VAL A 45 -10.98 -2.21 0.73
N ASN A 46 -11.59 -1.06 1.01
CA ASN A 46 -13.04 -0.96 1.16
C ASN A 46 -13.77 -1.23 -0.17
N VAL A 47 -13.30 -0.63 -1.28
CA VAL A 47 -13.86 -0.87 -2.62
C VAL A 47 -13.73 -2.34 -3.00
N LEU A 48 -12.54 -2.94 -2.87
CA LEU A 48 -12.31 -4.35 -3.21
C LEU A 48 -13.17 -5.30 -2.37
N SER A 49 -13.33 -5.00 -1.09
CA SER A 49 -14.15 -5.82 -0.18
C SER A 49 -15.62 -5.81 -0.59
N GLU A 50 -16.19 -4.63 -0.87
CA GLU A 50 -17.59 -4.49 -1.31
C GLU A 50 -17.81 -5.17 -2.67
N LEU A 51 -16.88 -4.98 -3.62
CA LEU A 51 -16.92 -5.66 -4.92
C LEU A 51 -16.92 -7.18 -4.75
N TYR A 52 -15.98 -7.72 -3.97
CA TYR A 52 -15.88 -9.16 -3.76
C TYR A 52 -17.14 -9.73 -3.09
N ILE A 53 -17.67 -9.05 -2.07
CA ILE A 53 -18.92 -9.46 -1.42
C ILE A 53 -20.09 -9.44 -2.41
N ALA A 54 -20.17 -8.44 -3.28
CA ALA A 54 -21.22 -8.36 -4.29
C ALA A 54 -21.10 -9.48 -5.33
N GLU A 55 -19.90 -9.74 -5.84
CA GLU A 55 -19.63 -10.87 -6.74
C GLU A 55 -20.01 -12.20 -6.10
N GLN A 56 -19.64 -12.44 -4.83
CA GLN A 56 -20.00 -13.67 -4.13
C GLN A 56 -21.51 -13.78 -3.90
N LYS A 57 -22.21 -12.67 -3.62
CA LYS A 57 -23.68 -12.70 -3.55
C LYS A 57 -24.28 -13.12 -4.90
N VAL A 58 -23.78 -12.57 -6.01
CA VAL A 58 -24.28 -12.94 -7.34
C VAL A 58 -23.90 -14.38 -7.70
N SER A 59 -22.73 -14.87 -7.29
CA SER A 59 -22.29 -16.24 -7.56
C SER A 59 -23.17 -17.30 -6.90
N THR A 60 -23.82 -16.97 -5.78
CA THR A 60 -24.80 -17.85 -5.13
C THR A 60 -26.16 -17.90 -5.84
N LEU A 61 -26.43 -16.95 -6.76
CA LEU A 61 -27.64 -16.99 -7.57
C LEU A 61 -27.48 -18.08 -8.63
N SER A 62 -28.41 -19.03 -8.69
CA SER A 62 -28.43 -20.10 -9.70
C SER A 62 -28.89 -19.56 -11.08
N ILE A 63 -28.13 -18.62 -11.63
CA ILE A 63 -28.40 -17.93 -12.89
C ILE A 63 -27.29 -18.21 -13.91
N THR A 64 -27.58 -17.92 -15.18
CA THR A 64 -26.58 -18.07 -16.24
C THR A 64 -25.46 -17.03 -16.10
N ARG A 65 -24.29 -17.36 -16.66
CA ARG A 65 -23.12 -16.47 -16.63
C ARG A 65 -23.38 -15.11 -17.28
N ASP A 66 -24.16 -15.06 -18.34
CA ASP A 66 -24.40 -13.80 -19.06
C ASP A 66 -25.33 -12.88 -18.25
N SER A 67 -26.31 -13.46 -17.55
CA SER A 67 -27.14 -12.73 -16.60
C SER A 67 -26.35 -12.28 -15.37
N SER A 68 -25.48 -13.13 -14.82
CA SER A 68 -24.66 -12.76 -13.66
C SER A 68 -23.75 -11.56 -13.97
N ARG A 69 -23.17 -11.50 -15.17
CA ARG A 69 -22.34 -10.35 -15.61
C ARG A 69 -23.10 -9.03 -15.62
N HIS A 70 -24.35 -9.02 -16.09
CA HIS A 70 -25.17 -7.79 -16.06
C HIS A 70 -25.47 -7.33 -14.64
N ILE A 71 -25.77 -8.28 -13.75
CA ILE A 71 -26.06 -7.96 -12.34
C ILE A 71 -24.81 -7.44 -11.64
N ILE A 72 -23.65 -8.06 -11.87
CA ILE A 72 -22.37 -7.59 -11.31
C ILE A 72 -22.07 -6.17 -11.79
N ALA A 73 -22.19 -5.89 -13.08
CA ALA A 73 -21.94 -4.55 -13.63
C ALA A 73 -22.87 -3.47 -13.02
N ALA A 74 -24.14 -3.80 -12.77
CA ALA A 74 -25.05 -2.89 -12.07
C ALA A 74 -24.62 -2.67 -10.61
N LYS A 75 -24.19 -3.74 -9.92
CA LYS A 75 -23.72 -3.66 -8.53
C LYS A 75 -22.40 -2.90 -8.38
N GLU A 76 -21.47 -3.04 -9.33
CA GLU A 76 -20.25 -2.24 -9.40
C GLU A 76 -20.57 -0.74 -9.43
N GLY A 77 -21.53 -0.34 -10.27
CA GLY A 77 -21.99 1.06 -10.34
C GLY A 77 -22.54 1.57 -9.00
N GLU A 78 -23.44 0.80 -8.37
CA GLU A 78 -23.99 1.14 -7.04
C GLU A 78 -22.89 1.27 -5.97
N ILE A 79 -21.88 0.40 -6.00
CA ILE A 79 -20.76 0.42 -5.05
C ILE A 79 -19.88 1.64 -5.26
N PHE A 80 -19.58 1.99 -6.51
CA PHE A 80 -18.78 3.18 -6.83
C PHE A 80 -19.48 4.46 -6.38
N GLU A 81 -20.80 4.55 -6.60
CA GLU A 81 -21.60 5.66 -6.08
C GLU A 81 -21.60 5.71 -4.54
N LYS A 82 -21.84 4.56 -3.88
CA LYS A 82 -21.83 4.45 -2.41
C LYS A 82 -20.51 4.90 -1.80
N LEU A 83 -19.40 4.62 -2.46
CA LEU A 83 -18.04 4.92 -1.98
C LEU A 83 -17.48 6.23 -2.55
N ASN A 84 -18.29 7.03 -3.27
CA ASN A 84 -17.88 8.29 -3.90
C ASN A 84 -16.63 8.16 -4.79
N THR A 85 -16.55 7.05 -5.55
CA THR A 85 -15.46 6.76 -6.47
C THR A 85 -15.98 6.52 -7.89
N THR A 86 -15.08 6.33 -8.84
CA THR A 86 -15.42 6.02 -10.24
C THR A 86 -14.64 4.79 -10.71
N ASP A 87 -15.18 4.09 -11.71
CA ASP A 87 -14.49 2.98 -12.38
C ASP A 87 -13.08 3.37 -12.85
N SER A 88 -12.93 4.57 -13.43
CA SER A 88 -11.64 5.09 -13.88
C SER A 88 -10.65 5.32 -12.74
N THR A 89 -11.12 5.84 -11.60
CA THR A 89 -10.31 6.09 -10.41
C THR A 89 -9.89 4.78 -9.76
N PHE A 90 -10.82 3.82 -9.64
CA PHE A 90 -10.54 2.48 -9.16
C PHE A 90 -9.48 1.79 -10.04
N LYS A 91 -9.65 1.75 -11.36
CA LYS A 91 -8.70 1.13 -12.30
C LYS A 91 -7.31 1.76 -12.22
N ARG A 92 -7.23 3.09 -12.20
CA ARG A 92 -5.95 3.80 -12.07
C ARG A 92 -5.27 3.47 -10.73
N SER A 93 -6.04 3.40 -9.66
CA SER A 93 -5.55 3.06 -8.33
C SER A 93 -5.10 1.60 -8.24
N LEU A 94 -5.85 0.68 -8.85
CA LEU A 94 -5.49 -0.74 -8.90
C LEU A 94 -4.15 -0.93 -9.63
N ASN A 95 -3.97 -0.31 -10.79
CA ASN A 95 -2.71 -0.33 -11.52
C ASN A 95 -1.56 0.22 -10.66
N TYR A 96 -1.79 1.34 -9.96
CA TYR A 96 -0.78 1.90 -9.07
C TYR A 96 -0.32 0.91 -7.98
N TYR A 97 -1.26 0.26 -7.28
CA TYR A 97 -0.91 -0.71 -6.23
C TYR A 97 -0.30 -2.01 -6.78
N ILE A 98 -0.60 -2.39 -8.02
CA ILE A 98 0.07 -3.51 -8.70
C ILE A 98 1.53 -3.16 -8.99
N ASP A 99 1.80 -1.95 -9.49
CA ASP A 99 3.15 -1.49 -9.83
C ASP A 99 3.99 -1.16 -8.59
N HIS A 100 3.36 -0.90 -7.44
CA HIS A 100 4.00 -0.51 -6.19
C HIS A 100 3.57 -1.44 -5.03
N PRO A 101 3.97 -2.72 -5.03
CA PRO A 101 3.71 -3.62 -3.91
C PRO A 101 4.52 -3.17 -2.70
N GLN A 102 3.83 -2.71 -1.65
CA GLN A 102 4.41 -2.32 -0.36
C GLN A 102 4.10 -3.35 0.73
#